data_AF-F9S5P7-F1
#
_entry.id   AF-F9S5P7-F1
#
_cell.length_a   1.000
_cell.length_b   1.000
_cell.length_c   1.000
_cell.angle_alpha   90.00
_cell.angle_beta   90.00
_cell.angle_gamma   90.00
#
_symmetry.space_group_name_H-M   'P 1'
#
loop_
_entity.id
_entity.type
_entity.pdbx_description
1 polymer ?
#
loop_
_entity_poly.entity_id
_entity_poly.type
_entity_poly.pdbx_seq_one_letter_code
_entity_poly.pdbx_strand_id
1 'polypeptide(L)'
;MIKEIISQYLVNTGLLEIKTCHLSPRLNRQISEWERTKKKAFADVIAEAITGEITHPQHAGYSIGRDYKVKMLKRVTVDGSKLMAFDFYNDLLQSPLYKRADGIQGVYSACYDFSPKFLNDLDQHFAFNRNYNFLDLPQQAIPTVYDEMTYMKPNTAAIESAVSDTGNGLDIRERLYIWAIGEAAKQSGGVLYQYYNESRSGRLYTKGAFGLQSLSKAMREIVLDGYTCFDMNTAAYSILLSKVNNPSKYPTIKAYTEDRTKYRNQIAKDTGADIDDVKTCITALGLGSSISVSNNPVHTTKVDAPDWAIKKIKAHKFTQAFISELTKLRTEITDNCCNQRELDLLDAVKQDKIRDFYNKNGRYPRSVNYRGKFVSLYYQYYEMEALKAMRSITENKDDCLLLHDGLYTKTKKALMILRT
;
A
#
# COMPACT_ATOMS: atom_id res chain seq x y z
N MET A 1 8.35 2.02 -14.70
CA MET A 1 9.65 2.71 -14.79
C MET A 1 10.44 2.57 -13.51
N ILE A 2 9.92 2.90 -12.31
CA ILE A 2 10.67 2.73 -11.04
C ILE A 2 11.31 1.34 -10.92
N LYS A 3 10.51 0.28 -11.11
CA LYS A 3 11.01 -1.09 -11.19
C LYS A 3 12.13 -1.27 -12.22
N GLU A 4 11.97 -0.67 -13.40
CA GLU A 4 12.95 -0.78 -14.49
C GLU A 4 14.25 -0.05 -14.16
N ILE A 5 14.18 1.13 -13.54
CA ILE A 5 15.33 1.91 -13.05
C ILE A 5 16.12 1.07 -12.05
N ILE A 6 15.44 0.53 -11.03
CA ILE A 6 16.06 -0.33 -10.01
C ILE A 6 16.66 -1.57 -10.67
N SER A 7 15.92 -2.24 -11.55
CA SER A 7 16.38 -3.46 -12.21
C SER A 7 17.61 -3.21 -13.10
N GLN A 8 17.61 -2.14 -13.91
CA GLN A 8 18.77 -1.75 -14.71
C GLN A 8 19.96 -1.38 -13.83
N TYR A 9 19.74 -0.63 -12.74
CA TYR A 9 20.77 -0.32 -11.76
C TYR A 9 21.44 -1.59 -11.22
N LEU A 10 20.65 -2.58 -10.78
CA LEU A 10 21.16 -3.85 -10.25
C LEU A 10 21.96 -4.66 -11.30
N VAL A 11 21.54 -4.61 -12.57
CA VAL A 11 22.23 -5.31 -13.66
C VAL A 11 23.56 -4.64 -13.99
N ASN A 12 23.58 -3.30 -14.04
CA ASN A 12 24.67 -2.52 -14.61
C ASN A 12 25.75 -2.12 -13.59
N THR A 13 25.47 -2.22 -12.29
CA THR A 13 26.45 -1.90 -11.21
C THR A 13 27.21 -3.12 -10.68
N GLY A 14 27.04 -4.28 -11.31
CA GLY A 14 27.75 -5.50 -10.94
C GLY A 14 27.27 -6.18 -9.65
N LEU A 15 26.25 -5.65 -8.96
CA LEU A 15 25.74 -6.23 -7.70
C LEU A 15 25.28 -7.69 -7.87
N LEU A 16 24.81 -8.05 -9.06
CA LEU A 16 24.35 -9.40 -9.39
C LEU A 16 25.39 -10.22 -10.19
N GLU A 17 26.68 -9.94 -10.05
CA GLU A 17 27.75 -10.72 -10.68
C GLU A 17 28.14 -11.94 -9.83
N ILE A 18 28.21 -13.10 -10.48
CA ILE A 18 28.61 -14.34 -9.83
C ILE A 18 30.13 -14.48 -9.96
N LYS A 19 30.83 -14.54 -8.83
CA LYS A 19 32.29 -14.76 -8.82
C LYS A 19 32.60 -16.22 -9.22
N THR A 20 33.33 -16.41 -10.33
CA THR A 20 33.53 -17.72 -10.98
C THR A 20 34.85 -18.42 -10.65
N CYS A 21 35.66 -17.91 -9.72
CA CYS A 21 37.09 -18.24 -9.61
C CYS A 21 37.45 -19.71 -9.31
N HIS A 22 36.49 -20.61 -9.08
CA HIS A 22 36.73 -22.03 -8.81
C HIS A 22 35.72 -22.98 -9.49
N LEU A 23 35.01 -22.53 -10.53
CA LEU A 23 33.94 -23.31 -11.14
C LEU A 23 34.40 -24.10 -12.38
N SER A 24 33.75 -25.26 -12.61
CA SER A 24 34.05 -26.10 -13.78
C SER A 24 33.74 -25.36 -15.10
N PRO A 25 34.41 -25.69 -16.22
CA PRO A 25 34.14 -25.04 -17.51
C PRO A 25 32.67 -25.12 -17.96
N ARG A 26 32.00 -26.24 -17.64
CA ARG A 26 30.57 -26.43 -17.91
C ARG A 26 29.72 -25.44 -17.13
N LEU A 27 30.03 -25.22 -15.85
CA LEU A 27 29.28 -24.29 -15.01
C LEU A 27 29.55 -22.83 -15.40
N ASN A 28 30.79 -22.48 -15.77
CA ASN A 28 31.11 -21.17 -16.31
C ASN A 28 30.26 -20.84 -17.55
N ARG A 29 30.09 -21.80 -18.47
CA ARG A 29 29.21 -21.62 -19.63
C ARG A 29 27.74 -21.38 -19.23
N GLN A 30 27.25 -22.08 -18.21
CA GLN A 30 25.89 -21.88 -17.71
C GLN A 30 25.72 -20.51 -17.04
N ILE A 31 26.73 -20.04 -16.29
CA ILE A 31 26.74 -18.71 -15.68
C ILE A 31 26.75 -17.62 -16.75
N SER A 32 27.61 -17.71 -17.76
CA SER A 32 27.59 -16.74 -18.87
C SER A 32 26.25 -16.73 -19.62
N GLU A 33 25.60 -17.88 -19.76
CA GLU A 33 24.24 -17.95 -20.32
C GLU A 33 23.21 -17.28 -19.40
N TRP A 34 23.33 -17.45 -18.08
CA TRP A 34 22.49 -16.79 -17.10
C TRP A 34 22.67 -15.27 -17.11
N GLU A 35 23.92 -14.79 -17.11
CA GLU A 35 24.23 -13.35 -17.14
C GLU A 35 23.57 -12.69 -18.35
N ARG A 36 23.64 -13.35 -19.51
CA ARG A 36 23.06 -12.86 -20.76
C ARG A 36 21.53 -12.93 -20.79
N THR A 37 20.90 -13.94 -20.19
CA THR A 37 19.49 -14.27 -20.48
C THR A 37 18.55 -14.25 -19.27
N LYS A 38 19.07 -14.16 -18.05
CA LYS A 38 18.34 -14.31 -16.79
C LYS A 38 18.65 -13.25 -15.75
N LYS A 39 19.85 -12.67 -15.73
CA LYS A 39 20.26 -11.62 -14.77
C LYS A 39 19.23 -10.49 -14.66
N LYS A 40 18.80 -9.92 -15.80
CA LYS A 40 17.77 -8.86 -15.85
C LYS A 40 16.47 -9.26 -15.16
N ALA A 41 16.05 -10.50 -15.34
CA ALA A 41 14.80 -10.93 -14.76
C ALA A 41 14.92 -11.28 -13.27
N PHE A 42 16.10 -11.68 -12.81
CA PHE A 42 16.39 -11.75 -11.37
C PHE A 42 16.37 -10.36 -10.74
N ALA A 43 16.98 -9.39 -11.41
CA ALA A 43 16.91 -7.99 -11.03
C ALA A 43 15.46 -7.45 -11.01
N ASP A 44 14.61 -7.85 -11.96
CA ASP A 44 13.19 -7.50 -11.96
C ASP A 44 12.49 -8.03 -10.72
N VAL A 45 12.75 -9.27 -10.30
CA VAL A 45 12.16 -9.85 -9.07
C VAL A 45 12.59 -9.08 -7.82
N ILE A 46 13.87 -8.73 -7.71
CA ILE A 46 14.37 -7.89 -6.62
C ILE A 46 13.67 -6.53 -6.65
N ALA A 47 13.57 -5.90 -7.82
CA ALA A 47 12.92 -4.61 -7.98
C ALA A 47 11.42 -4.67 -7.60
N GLU A 48 10.70 -5.74 -7.96
CA GLU A 48 9.30 -5.97 -7.52
C GLU A 48 9.19 -6.13 -6.00
N ALA A 49 10.13 -6.84 -5.38
CA ALA A 49 10.15 -7.01 -3.93
C ALA A 49 10.48 -5.69 -3.20
N ILE A 50 11.33 -4.84 -3.77
CA ILE A 50 11.61 -3.49 -3.24
C ILE A 50 10.39 -2.57 -3.41
N THR A 51 9.73 -2.60 -4.57
CA THR A 51 8.61 -1.68 -4.86
C THR A 51 7.27 -2.14 -4.30
N GLY A 52 7.15 -3.42 -3.93
CA GLY A 52 5.89 -4.06 -3.58
C GLY A 52 4.99 -4.35 -4.79
N GLU A 53 5.46 -4.10 -6.01
CA GLU A 53 4.68 -4.29 -7.24
C GLU A 53 4.87 -5.68 -7.84
N ILE A 54 4.03 -6.62 -7.42
CA ILE A 54 4.07 -7.96 -8.00
C ILE A 54 3.29 -7.95 -9.32
N THR A 55 4.00 -8.17 -10.44
CA THR A 55 3.35 -8.25 -11.77
C THR A 55 3.01 -9.68 -12.19
N HIS A 56 3.26 -10.66 -11.33
CA HIS A 56 3.06 -12.08 -11.61
C HIS A 56 1.67 -12.59 -11.16
N PRO A 57 1.04 -13.51 -11.93
CA PRO A 57 -0.29 -14.02 -11.62
C PRO A 57 -0.37 -14.84 -10.32
N GLN A 58 -1.54 -14.76 -9.68
CA GLN A 58 -1.93 -15.13 -8.32
C GLN A 58 -1.63 -16.57 -7.80
N HIS A 59 -1.14 -17.51 -8.62
CA HIS A 59 -0.93 -18.91 -8.20
C HIS A 59 0.51 -19.38 -8.26
N ALA A 60 1.42 -18.41 -8.20
CA ALA A 60 2.81 -18.60 -8.46
C ALA A 60 3.65 -18.41 -7.19
N GLY A 61 3.39 -19.19 -6.14
CA GLY A 61 4.26 -19.24 -4.94
C GLY A 61 5.73 -19.57 -5.23
N TYR A 62 6.05 -19.87 -6.49
CA TYR A 62 7.38 -20.16 -7.04
C TYR A 62 7.58 -19.60 -8.46
N SER A 63 6.59 -18.95 -9.07
CA SER A 63 6.63 -18.66 -10.51
C SER A 63 6.90 -17.19 -10.77
N ILE A 64 8.12 -16.93 -11.19
CA ILE A 64 8.39 -15.85 -12.12
C ILE A 64 7.65 -16.23 -13.42
N GLY A 65 6.37 -15.82 -13.49
CA GLY A 65 5.48 -15.90 -14.65
C GLY A 65 4.93 -17.29 -15.03
N ARG A 66 3.63 -17.34 -15.38
CA ARG A 66 3.10 -18.27 -16.40
C ARG A 66 3.35 -17.74 -17.82
N ASP A 67 3.58 -16.44 -17.98
CA ASP A 67 3.86 -15.80 -19.26
C ASP A 67 5.35 -15.89 -19.65
N TYR A 68 5.69 -17.00 -20.32
CA TYR A 68 6.65 -17.26 -21.41
C TYR A 68 7.97 -16.47 -21.64
N LYS A 69 8.23 -15.27 -21.10
CA LYS A 69 9.46 -14.50 -21.44
C LYS A 69 10.62 -14.66 -20.47
N VAL A 70 10.38 -14.96 -19.19
CA VAL A 70 11.45 -15.23 -18.23
C VAL A 70 11.38 -16.68 -17.73
N LYS A 71 12.06 -17.58 -18.45
CA LYS A 71 12.25 -18.98 -18.02
C LYS A 71 13.28 -19.12 -16.89
N MET A 72 13.01 -18.57 -15.70
CA MET A 72 13.79 -18.87 -14.47
C MET A 72 13.36 -20.19 -13.81
N LEU A 73 12.33 -20.84 -14.36
CA LEU A 73 11.83 -22.15 -13.94
C LEU A 73 12.53 -23.34 -14.62
N LYS A 74 13.50 -23.09 -15.51
CA LYS A 74 14.29 -24.19 -16.09
C LYS A 74 15.14 -24.82 -14.99
N ARG A 75 15.33 -26.13 -15.06
CA ARG A 75 16.31 -26.79 -14.19
C ARG A 75 17.72 -26.57 -14.73
N VAL A 76 18.68 -26.31 -13.84
CA VAL A 76 20.12 -26.31 -14.17
C VAL A 76 20.67 -27.67 -13.79
N THR A 77 21.51 -28.25 -14.66
CA THR A 77 22.21 -29.49 -14.34
C THR A 77 23.58 -29.17 -13.74
N VAL A 78 23.78 -29.54 -12.48
CA VAL A 78 25.01 -29.41 -11.71
C VAL A 78 25.42 -30.81 -11.25
N ASP A 79 26.58 -31.29 -11.69
CA ASP A 79 27.12 -32.62 -11.33
C ASP A 79 26.11 -33.77 -11.49
N GLY A 80 25.34 -33.73 -12.57
CA GLY A 80 24.31 -34.73 -12.88
C GLY A 80 22.95 -34.48 -12.22
N SER A 81 22.89 -33.64 -11.19
CA SER A 81 21.65 -33.27 -10.49
C SER A 81 20.94 -32.13 -11.18
N LYS A 82 19.60 -32.21 -11.29
CA LYS A 82 18.76 -31.14 -11.86
C LYS A 82 18.19 -30.26 -10.75
N LEU A 83 18.80 -29.10 -10.52
CA LEU A 83 18.37 -28.12 -9.52
C LEU A 83 17.42 -27.10 -10.14
N MET A 84 16.57 -26.46 -9.34
CA MET A 84 15.78 -25.31 -9.80
C MET A 84 16.72 -24.13 -10.07
N ALA A 85 16.64 -23.51 -11.26
CA ALA A 85 17.55 -22.41 -11.62
C ALA A 85 17.47 -21.26 -10.62
N PHE A 86 16.27 -20.87 -10.19
CA PHE A 86 16.10 -19.79 -9.24
C PHE A 86 16.91 -20.04 -7.96
N ASP A 87 16.67 -21.16 -7.29
CA ASP A 87 17.36 -21.53 -6.04
C ASP A 87 18.88 -21.58 -6.27
N PHE A 88 19.30 -22.23 -7.36
CA PHE A 88 20.72 -22.35 -7.70
C PHE A 88 21.43 -21.00 -7.87
N TYR A 89 20.86 -20.08 -8.66
CA TYR A 89 21.48 -18.77 -8.88
C TYR A 89 21.32 -17.84 -7.68
N ASN A 90 20.21 -17.94 -6.94
CA ASN A 90 20.03 -17.25 -5.68
C ASN A 90 21.15 -17.65 -4.70
N ASP A 91 21.44 -18.94 -4.56
CA ASP A 91 22.50 -19.43 -3.67
C ASP A 91 23.91 -19.02 -4.13
N LEU A 92 24.17 -19.00 -5.44
CA LEU A 92 25.44 -18.48 -5.98
C LEU A 92 25.64 -16.98 -5.69
N LEU A 93 24.54 -16.22 -5.60
CA LEU A 93 24.53 -14.82 -5.17
C LEU A 93 24.45 -14.68 -3.65
N GLN A 94 24.67 -15.77 -2.90
CA GLN A 94 24.63 -15.82 -1.43
C GLN A 94 23.24 -15.52 -0.87
N SER A 95 22.24 -16.07 -1.56
CA SER A 95 20.83 -16.10 -1.22
C SER A 95 20.28 -14.69 -0.91
N PRO A 96 20.31 -13.75 -1.87
CA PRO A 96 19.84 -12.38 -1.65
C PRO A 96 18.36 -12.34 -1.30
N LEU A 97 17.57 -13.31 -1.79
CA LEU A 97 16.17 -13.49 -1.46
C LEU A 97 16.01 -14.75 -0.61
N TYR A 98 15.21 -14.67 0.45
CA TYR A 98 14.70 -15.83 1.17
C TYR A 98 13.19 -15.78 1.27
N LYS A 99 12.57 -16.97 1.39
CA LYS A 99 11.11 -17.08 1.44
C LYS A 99 10.61 -16.74 2.84
N ARG A 100 9.68 -15.78 2.96
CA ARG A 100 9.18 -15.29 4.27
C ARG A 100 8.24 -16.30 4.95
N ALA A 101 7.44 -17.02 4.17
CA ALA A 101 6.62 -18.16 4.56
C ALA A 101 6.10 -18.88 3.29
N ASP A 102 5.67 -20.14 3.41
CA ASP A 102 4.78 -20.74 2.40
C ASP A 102 3.54 -19.87 2.32
N GLY A 103 3.38 -19.14 1.20
CA GLY A 103 2.35 -18.12 1.05
C GLY A 103 1.01 -18.61 1.60
N ILE A 104 0.49 -17.92 2.62
CA ILE A 104 -0.85 -18.21 3.12
C ILE A 104 -1.79 -18.04 1.91
N GLN A 105 -2.54 -19.09 1.59
CA GLN A 105 -3.46 -19.08 0.45
C GLN A 105 -4.38 -17.86 0.53
N GLY A 106 -4.25 -16.93 -0.42
CA GLY A 106 -5.03 -15.69 -0.48
C GLY A 106 -4.38 -14.44 0.13
N VAL A 107 -3.17 -14.52 0.71
CA VAL A 107 -2.41 -13.33 1.16
C VAL A 107 -1.34 -13.01 0.13
N TYR A 108 -1.60 -11.99 -0.69
CA TYR A 108 -0.70 -11.49 -1.73
C TYR A 108 0.14 -10.34 -1.20
N SER A 109 1.44 -10.57 -1.01
CA SER A 109 2.55 -9.59 -0.97
C SER A 109 3.67 -10.17 -0.11
N ALA A 110 4.92 -10.11 -0.61
CA ALA A 110 6.16 -10.56 0.05
C ALA A 110 6.32 -12.09 0.25
N CYS A 111 6.27 -12.87 -0.84
CA CYS A 111 6.80 -14.24 -0.81
C CYS A 111 8.30 -14.26 -0.47
N TYR A 112 9.02 -13.19 -0.82
CA TYR A 112 10.45 -13.03 -0.57
C TYR A 112 10.73 -11.83 0.33
N ASP A 113 11.76 -11.98 1.17
CA ASP A 113 12.42 -10.90 1.90
C ASP A 113 13.93 -11.00 1.61
N PHE A 114 14.69 -9.98 2.00
CA PHE A 114 16.09 -9.86 1.64
C PHE A 114 17.02 -10.32 2.75
N SER A 115 18.04 -11.09 2.40
CA SER A 115 19.06 -11.45 3.38
C SER A 115 19.76 -10.20 3.91
N PRO A 116 20.07 -10.13 5.22
CA PRO A 116 20.79 -8.97 5.78
C PRO A 116 22.10 -8.67 5.06
N LYS A 117 22.78 -9.72 4.58
CA LYS A 117 23.99 -9.61 3.78
C LYS A 117 23.74 -8.88 2.47
N PHE A 118 22.73 -9.29 1.70
CA PHE A 118 22.40 -8.62 0.45
C PHE A 118 22.01 -7.17 0.66
N LEU A 119 21.26 -6.85 1.73
CA LEU A 119 20.93 -5.46 2.05
C LEU A 119 22.19 -4.62 2.35
N ASN A 120 23.16 -5.19 3.08
CA ASN A 120 24.44 -4.53 3.31
C ASN A 120 25.24 -4.34 2.01
N ASP A 121 25.32 -5.38 1.17
CA ASP A 121 26.05 -5.31 -0.10
C ASP A 121 25.39 -4.28 -1.04
N LEU A 122 24.06 -4.28 -1.10
CA LEU A 122 23.28 -3.28 -1.84
C LEU A 122 23.56 -1.86 -1.34
N ASP A 123 23.60 -1.64 -0.02
CA ASP A 123 23.86 -0.32 0.55
C ASP A 123 25.27 0.18 0.21
N GLN A 124 26.28 -0.68 0.37
CA GLN A 124 27.65 -0.36 -0.01
C GLN A 124 27.75 -0.04 -1.50
N HIS A 125 27.21 -0.89 -2.37
CA HIS A 125 27.22 -0.66 -3.82
C HIS A 125 26.47 0.63 -4.20
N PHE A 126 25.36 0.91 -3.54
CA PHE A 126 24.55 2.11 -3.78
C PHE A 126 25.28 3.38 -3.37
N ALA A 127 25.99 3.37 -2.25
CA ALA A 127 26.82 4.49 -1.83
C ALA A 127 27.86 4.87 -2.91
N PHE A 128 28.50 3.90 -3.57
CA PHE A 128 29.51 4.15 -4.61
C PHE A 128 28.91 4.50 -5.98
N ASN A 129 27.75 3.94 -6.33
CA ASN A 129 27.21 4.00 -7.69
C ASN A 129 25.91 4.83 -7.81
N ARG A 130 25.53 5.63 -6.82
CA ARG A 130 24.29 6.44 -6.86
C ARG A 130 24.21 7.46 -8.00
N ASN A 131 25.35 7.86 -8.56
CA ASN A 131 25.45 8.76 -9.72
C ASN A 131 25.38 8.00 -11.05
N TYR A 132 24.89 6.75 -11.05
CA TYR A 132 24.72 5.96 -12.25
C TYR A 132 23.81 6.70 -13.24
N ASN A 133 24.36 7.00 -14.42
CA ASN A 133 23.62 7.67 -15.48
C ASN A 133 22.99 6.63 -16.40
N PHE A 134 21.67 6.65 -16.50
CA PHE A 134 20.96 5.80 -17.43
C PHE A 134 20.97 6.41 -18.82
N LEU A 135 21.47 5.67 -19.81
CA LEU A 135 21.51 6.14 -21.20
C LEU A 135 20.12 6.15 -21.84
N ASP A 136 19.29 5.14 -21.56
CA ASP A 136 18.00 4.93 -22.22
C ASP A 136 16.92 4.38 -21.25
N LEU A 137 16.35 5.26 -20.41
CA LEU A 137 15.19 4.86 -19.62
C LEU A 137 13.90 4.98 -20.45
N PRO A 138 13.00 3.99 -20.36
CA PRO A 138 11.70 4.11 -21.00
C PRO A 138 10.91 5.24 -20.36
N GLN A 139 10.23 6.05 -21.17
CA GLN A 139 9.28 7.05 -20.68
C GLN A 139 8.17 6.43 -19.82
N GLN A 140 7.54 7.26 -18.99
CA GLN A 140 6.47 6.80 -18.12
C GLN A 140 5.32 6.30 -19.00
N ALA A 141 5.07 4.99 -18.96
CA ALA A 141 3.98 4.40 -19.71
C ALA A 141 2.66 4.98 -19.20
N ILE A 142 1.90 5.58 -20.12
CA ILE A 142 0.53 6.05 -19.85
C ILE A 142 -0.36 4.80 -19.80
N PRO A 143 -1.08 4.54 -18.69
CA PRO A 143 -2.03 3.44 -18.64
C PRO A 143 -3.12 3.62 -19.70
N THR A 144 -3.54 2.52 -20.33
CA THR A 144 -4.62 2.55 -21.35
C THR A 144 -5.98 2.94 -20.78
N VAL A 145 -6.19 2.76 -19.48
CA VAL A 145 -7.41 3.09 -18.75
C VAL A 145 -7.03 3.68 -17.39
N TYR A 146 -7.60 4.82 -17.06
CA TYR A 146 -7.54 5.49 -15.76
C TYR A 146 -8.74 6.43 -15.63
N ASP A 147 -9.16 6.75 -14.41
CA ASP A 147 -10.31 7.61 -14.12
C ASP A 147 -9.89 9.06 -13.82
N GLU A 148 -8.68 9.24 -13.30
CA GLU A 148 -8.14 10.56 -12.95
C GLU A 148 -6.62 10.59 -13.14
N MET A 149 -6.06 11.78 -13.40
CA MET A 149 -4.63 12.00 -13.52
C MET A 149 -4.22 13.29 -12.82
N THR A 150 -3.16 13.22 -12.03
CA THR A 150 -2.46 14.38 -11.49
C THR A 150 -0.99 14.27 -11.81
N TYR A 151 -0.23 15.33 -11.55
CA TYR A 151 1.21 15.31 -11.59
C TYR A 151 1.80 15.99 -10.37
N MET A 152 3.10 15.83 -10.21
CA MET A 152 3.89 16.51 -9.19
C MET A 152 5.30 16.72 -9.65
N LYS A 153 6.00 17.62 -8.98
CA LYS A 153 7.42 17.88 -9.18
C LYS A 153 8.14 17.48 -7.90
N PRO A 154 8.68 16.25 -7.83
CA PRO A 154 9.43 15.81 -6.67
C PRO A 154 10.56 16.77 -6.34
N ASN A 155 10.85 16.97 -5.05
CA ASN A 155 12.02 17.74 -4.64
C ASN A 155 13.28 16.87 -4.78
N THR A 156 13.93 16.95 -5.95
CA THR A 156 15.12 16.15 -6.24
C THR A 156 16.28 16.43 -5.29
N ALA A 157 16.42 17.65 -4.79
CA ALA A 157 17.46 17.99 -3.82
C ALA A 157 17.21 17.33 -2.46
N ALA A 158 15.95 17.33 -1.99
CA ALA A 158 15.57 16.61 -0.77
C ALA A 158 15.78 15.10 -0.91
N ILE A 159 15.42 14.52 -2.06
CA ILE A 159 15.69 13.12 -2.38
C ILE A 159 17.20 12.83 -2.35
N GLU A 160 18.03 13.62 -3.03
CA GLU A 160 19.49 13.43 -3.08
C GLU A 160 20.13 13.52 -1.69
N SER A 161 19.66 14.45 -0.85
CA SER A 161 20.07 14.55 0.55
C SER A 161 19.69 13.30 1.34
N ALA A 162 18.45 12.84 1.23
CA ALA A 162 17.96 11.68 1.97
C ALA A 162 18.59 10.35 1.50
N VAL A 163 18.92 10.24 0.22
CA VAL A 163 19.64 9.07 -0.33
C VAL A 163 21.07 8.99 0.22
N SER A 164 21.69 10.15 0.48
CA SER A 164 23.07 10.24 0.99
C SER A 164 23.17 10.11 2.51
N ASP A 165 22.09 10.42 3.24
CA ASP A 165 22.05 10.37 4.70
C ASP A 165 21.50 9.03 5.21
N THR A 166 22.37 8.20 5.78
CA THR A 166 21.98 6.93 6.41
C THR A 166 21.31 7.11 7.78
N GLY A 167 21.31 8.32 8.34
CA GLY A 167 20.74 8.65 9.66
C GLY A 167 19.26 9.04 9.63
N ASN A 168 18.64 9.19 8.47
CA ASN A 168 17.24 9.65 8.34
C ASN A 168 16.18 8.59 8.63
N GLY A 169 16.59 7.38 9.02
CA GLY A 169 15.69 6.28 9.37
C GLY A 169 15.12 5.50 8.19
N LEU A 170 15.46 5.86 6.94
CA LEU A 170 15.11 5.06 5.77
C LEU A 170 16.07 3.87 5.61
N ASP A 171 15.51 2.69 5.39
CA ASP A 171 16.33 1.55 5.00
C ASP A 171 16.83 1.68 3.54
N ILE A 172 17.74 0.80 3.14
CA ILE A 172 18.31 0.83 1.78
C ILE A 172 17.26 0.61 0.67
N ARG A 173 16.18 -0.14 0.94
CA ARG A 173 15.11 -0.39 -0.03
C ARG A 173 14.33 0.90 -0.26
N GLU A 174 14.00 1.60 0.82
CA GLU A 174 13.32 2.89 0.76
C GLU A 174 14.19 3.96 0.09
N ARG A 175 15.48 4.04 0.43
CA ARG A 175 16.44 4.95 -0.23
C ARG A 175 16.55 4.68 -1.74
N LEU A 176 16.67 3.42 -2.14
CA LEU A 176 16.73 3.04 -3.56
C LEU A 176 15.43 3.37 -4.29
N TYR A 177 14.27 3.19 -3.63
CA TYR A 177 12.97 3.54 -4.20
C TYR A 177 12.87 5.06 -4.42
N ILE A 178 13.11 5.91 -3.41
CA ILE A 178 13.00 7.37 -3.58
C ILE A 178 14.03 7.91 -4.57
N TRP A 179 15.23 7.31 -4.64
CA TRP A 179 16.22 7.62 -5.68
C TRP A 179 15.66 7.33 -7.07
N ALA A 180 15.07 6.14 -7.26
CA ALA A 180 14.47 5.78 -8.54
C ALA A 180 13.29 6.69 -8.91
N ILE A 181 12.55 7.26 -7.93
CA ILE A 181 11.56 8.32 -8.17
C ILE A 181 12.22 9.59 -8.70
N GLY A 182 13.34 10.01 -8.09
CA GLY A 182 14.12 11.15 -8.55
C GLY A 182 14.60 10.97 -9.99
N GLU A 183 15.16 9.81 -10.32
CA GLU A 183 15.61 9.48 -11.68
C GLU A 183 14.44 9.43 -12.67
N ALA A 184 13.30 8.84 -12.30
CA ALA A 184 12.10 8.85 -13.13
C ALA A 184 11.60 10.26 -13.45
N ALA A 185 11.61 11.15 -12.45
CA ALA A 185 11.21 12.54 -12.64
C ALA A 185 12.18 13.28 -13.56
N LYS A 186 13.51 13.08 -13.42
CA LYS A 186 14.53 13.66 -14.32
C LYS A 186 14.26 13.28 -15.78
N GLN A 187 13.96 12.00 -16.04
CA GLN A 187 13.63 11.51 -17.39
C GLN A 187 12.31 12.04 -17.94
N SER A 188 11.41 12.47 -17.06
CA SER A 188 10.06 12.95 -17.39
C SER A 188 9.96 14.49 -17.29
N GLY A 189 11.07 15.20 -17.51
CA GLY A 189 11.10 16.67 -17.51
C GLY A 189 10.88 17.31 -16.15
N GLY A 190 11.26 16.63 -15.06
CA GLY A 190 11.07 17.07 -13.68
C GLY A 190 9.66 16.83 -13.13
N VAL A 191 8.82 16.07 -13.85
CA VAL A 191 7.44 15.80 -13.49
C VAL A 191 7.22 14.30 -13.28
N LEU A 192 6.39 13.94 -12.30
CA LEU A 192 5.93 12.59 -12.08
C LEU A 192 4.41 12.55 -12.22
N TYR A 193 3.89 11.76 -13.17
CA TYR A 193 2.46 11.60 -13.34
C TYR A 193 1.90 10.53 -12.39
N GLN A 194 0.75 10.81 -11.80
CA GLN A 194 -0.03 9.89 -10.97
C GLN A 194 -1.33 9.58 -11.69
N TYR A 195 -1.55 8.29 -11.99
CA TYR A 195 -2.80 7.82 -12.58
C TYR A 195 -3.60 7.09 -11.53
N TYR A 196 -4.92 7.30 -11.51
CA TYR A 196 -5.78 6.72 -10.51
C TYR A 196 -6.89 5.88 -11.15
N ASN A 197 -7.29 4.83 -10.45
CA ASN A 197 -8.55 4.15 -10.68
C ASN A 197 -9.53 4.47 -9.56
N GLU A 198 -10.76 4.76 -9.91
CA GLU A 198 -11.88 4.99 -9.01
C GLU A 198 -12.49 3.64 -8.60
N SER A 199 -12.58 3.40 -7.30
CA SER A 199 -13.35 2.27 -6.77
C SER A 199 -14.84 2.58 -6.76
N ARG A 200 -15.67 1.59 -6.44
CA ARG A 200 -17.13 1.79 -6.36
C ARG A 200 -17.57 2.86 -5.37
N SER A 201 -16.83 3.11 -4.28
CA SER A 201 -17.14 4.21 -3.37
C SER A 201 -16.71 5.58 -3.89
N GLY A 202 -16.08 5.66 -5.06
CA GLY A 202 -15.48 6.87 -5.59
C GLY A 202 -14.04 7.11 -5.14
N ARG A 203 -13.51 6.25 -4.26
CA ARG A 203 -12.15 6.38 -3.74
C ARG A 203 -11.12 6.11 -4.82
N LEU A 204 -10.17 7.02 -4.98
CA LEU A 204 -9.09 6.94 -5.96
C LEU A 204 -7.91 6.14 -5.40
N TYR A 205 -7.44 5.18 -6.21
CA TYR A 205 -6.26 4.36 -5.93
C TYR A 205 -5.23 4.59 -7.02
N THR A 206 -4.01 4.93 -6.66
CA THR A 206 -2.92 5.08 -7.62
C THR A 206 -2.64 3.77 -8.35
N LYS A 207 -2.29 3.88 -9.62
CA LYS A 207 -1.99 2.76 -10.51
C LYS A 207 -0.50 2.70 -10.86
N GLY A 208 0.09 1.52 -10.71
CA GLY A 208 1.46 1.22 -11.13
C GLY A 208 2.54 1.86 -10.26
N ALA A 209 3.80 1.71 -10.71
CA ALA A 209 5.02 1.86 -9.89
C ALA A 209 5.28 3.25 -9.33
N PHE A 210 4.48 4.21 -9.75
CA PHE A 210 4.63 5.61 -9.41
C PHE A 210 3.64 6.03 -8.35
N GLY A 211 2.72 5.15 -7.95
CA GLY A 211 1.67 5.47 -7.00
C GLY A 211 2.22 5.85 -5.64
N LEU A 212 2.29 7.15 -5.35
CA LEU A 212 2.84 7.61 -4.07
C LEU A 212 1.90 7.38 -2.88
N GLN A 213 0.65 6.97 -3.12
CA GLN A 213 -0.30 6.63 -2.05
C GLN A 213 0.18 5.45 -1.20
N SER A 214 0.93 4.50 -1.78
CA SER A 214 1.42 3.31 -1.06
C SER A 214 2.73 3.53 -0.32
N LEU A 215 3.44 4.64 -0.57
CA LEU A 215 4.71 4.93 0.09
C LEU A 215 4.53 5.12 1.61
N SER A 216 5.61 4.94 2.37
CA SER A 216 5.62 5.34 3.76
C SER A 216 5.46 6.87 3.87
N LYS A 217 4.95 7.35 5.01
CA LYS A 217 4.78 8.79 5.22
C LYS A 217 6.13 9.52 5.14
N ALA A 218 7.18 8.94 5.71
CA ALA A 218 8.53 9.50 5.67
C ALA A 218 9.05 9.66 4.22
N MET A 219 8.91 8.62 3.40
CA MET A 219 9.28 8.71 1.98
C MET A 219 8.48 9.78 1.23
N ARG A 220 7.17 9.87 1.46
CA ARG A 220 6.34 10.93 0.85
C ARG A 220 6.78 12.32 1.26
N GLU A 221 7.09 12.55 2.53
CA GLU A 221 7.52 13.86 3.03
C GLU A 221 8.84 14.31 2.39
N ILE A 222 9.75 13.37 2.11
CA ILE A 222 10.99 13.66 1.37
C ILE A 222 10.69 13.97 -0.11
N VAL A 223 9.95 13.08 -0.79
CA VAL A 223 9.66 13.22 -2.22
C VAL A 223 8.85 14.49 -2.50
N LEU A 224 7.93 14.84 -1.61
CA LEU A 224 7.03 15.98 -1.71
C LEU A 224 7.46 17.13 -0.80
N ASP A 225 8.75 17.26 -0.49
CA ASP A 225 9.23 18.41 0.25
C ASP A 225 8.84 19.72 -0.47
N GLY A 226 8.32 20.68 0.30
CA GLY A 226 7.70 21.90 -0.21
C GLY A 226 6.20 21.81 -0.54
N TYR A 227 5.60 20.62 -0.57
CA TYR A 227 4.14 20.45 -0.60
C TYR A 227 3.57 20.54 0.81
N THR A 228 2.32 20.99 0.92
CA THR A 228 1.56 20.97 2.17
C THR A 228 0.54 19.84 2.12
N CYS A 229 0.56 18.98 3.13
CA CYS A 229 -0.43 17.91 3.32
C CYS A 229 -1.65 18.45 4.08
N PHE A 230 -2.82 18.38 3.45
CA PHE A 230 -4.12 18.64 4.07
C PHE A 230 -4.82 17.31 4.30
N ASP A 231 -4.85 16.86 5.55
CA ASP A 231 -5.47 15.60 5.97
C ASP A 231 -6.83 15.85 6.64
N MET A 232 -7.85 15.08 6.24
CA MET A 232 -9.20 15.15 6.79
C MET A 232 -9.28 14.33 8.08
N ASN A 233 -8.86 14.97 9.16
CA ASN A 233 -8.81 14.32 10.47
C ASN A 233 -10.19 13.77 10.91
N THR A 234 -10.31 12.45 11.06
CA THR A 234 -11.52 11.78 11.57
C THR A 234 -12.74 11.98 10.66
N ALA A 235 -12.50 12.10 9.34
CA ALA A 235 -13.54 12.31 8.32
C ALA A 235 -14.69 11.32 8.45
N ALA A 236 -14.42 10.03 8.65
CA ALA A 236 -15.43 8.99 8.66
C ALA A 236 -16.61 9.30 9.60
N TYR A 237 -16.36 9.51 10.90
CA TYR A 237 -17.45 9.71 11.85
C TYR A 237 -18.05 11.12 11.76
N SER A 238 -17.26 12.14 11.45
CA SER A 238 -17.76 13.51 11.25
C SER A 238 -18.71 13.59 10.05
N ILE A 239 -18.38 12.92 8.95
CA ILE A 239 -19.24 12.78 7.77
C ILE A 239 -20.51 12.01 8.14
N LEU A 240 -20.41 10.88 8.85
CA LEU A 240 -21.61 10.12 9.20
C LEU A 240 -22.53 10.90 10.13
N LEU A 241 -22.00 11.69 11.08
CA LEU A 241 -22.78 12.56 11.94
C LEU A 241 -23.46 13.70 11.16
N SER A 242 -22.85 14.25 10.11
CA SER A 242 -23.49 15.30 9.31
C SER A 242 -24.63 14.80 8.42
N LYS A 243 -24.78 13.48 8.30
CA LYS A 243 -25.76 12.80 7.44
C LYS A 243 -27.00 12.29 8.18
N VAL A 244 -27.08 12.55 9.48
CA VAL A 244 -28.27 12.26 10.30
C VAL A 244 -29.00 13.52 10.70
N ASN A 245 -30.31 13.40 10.92
CA ASN A 245 -31.16 14.57 11.19
C ASN A 245 -30.89 15.18 12.57
N ASN A 246 -30.46 14.37 13.54
CA ASN A 246 -30.16 14.84 14.89
C ASN A 246 -28.85 14.22 15.41
N PRO A 247 -27.69 14.86 15.15
CA PRO A 247 -26.38 14.39 15.61
C PRO A 247 -26.28 14.27 17.13
N SER A 248 -27.06 15.04 17.90
CA SER A 248 -27.08 15.00 19.37
C SER A 248 -27.59 13.68 19.94
N LYS A 249 -28.22 12.82 19.12
CA LYS A 249 -28.56 11.42 19.49
C LYS A 249 -27.32 10.52 19.66
N TYR A 250 -26.17 10.98 19.19
CA TYR A 250 -24.91 10.22 19.13
C TYR A 250 -23.79 10.92 19.93
N PRO A 251 -23.99 11.20 21.24
CA PRO A 251 -23.07 12.01 22.03
C PRO A 251 -21.70 11.37 22.20
N THR A 252 -21.60 10.04 22.28
CA THR A 252 -20.31 9.34 22.40
C THR A 252 -19.50 9.44 21.12
N ILE A 253 -20.15 9.26 19.96
CA ILE A 253 -19.48 9.43 18.65
C ILE A 253 -19.06 10.89 18.48
N LYS A 254 -19.94 11.85 18.80
CA LYS A 254 -19.64 13.28 18.72
C LYS A 254 -18.43 13.65 19.58
N ALA A 255 -18.41 13.21 20.84
CA ALA A 255 -17.29 13.45 21.72
C ALA A 255 -15.99 12.80 21.20
N TYR A 256 -16.08 11.59 20.63
CA TYR A 256 -14.93 10.94 19.98
C TYR A 256 -14.40 11.73 18.78
N THR A 257 -15.27 12.33 17.96
CA THR A 257 -14.86 13.15 16.81
C THR A 257 -14.20 14.46 17.21
N GLU A 258 -14.61 15.04 18.34
CA GLU A 258 -14.04 16.28 18.88
C GLU A 258 -12.64 16.05 19.46
N ASP A 259 -12.41 14.93 20.16
CA ASP A 259 -11.11 14.63 20.78
C ASP A 259 -10.78 13.13 20.85
N ARG A 260 -10.48 12.54 19.67
CA ARG A 260 -10.12 11.11 19.58
C ARG A 260 -8.91 10.75 20.43
N THR A 261 -7.96 11.67 20.59
CA THR A 261 -6.68 11.41 21.27
C THR A 261 -6.93 11.20 22.75
N LYS A 262 -7.73 12.08 23.37
CA LYS A 262 -8.17 11.93 24.76
C LYS A 262 -8.85 10.59 25.00
N TYR A 263 -9.84 10.21 24.17
CA TYR A 263 -10.57 8.97 24.40
C TYR A 263 -9.71 7.71 24.16
N ARG A 264 -8.83 7.72 23.15
CA ARG A 264 -7.88 6.61 22.95
C ARG A 264 -6.90 6.48 24.10
N ASN A 265 -6.33 7.59 24.58
CA ASN A 265 -5.44 7.59 25.75
C ASN A 265 -6.16 7.12 27.01
N GLN A 266 -7.41 7.53 27.20
CA GLN A 266 -8.23 7.07 28.33
C GLN A 266 -8.46 5.56 28.28
N ILE A 267 -8.84 5.01 27.11
CA ILE A 267 -9.02 3.56 26.94
C ILE A 267 -7.70 2.82 27.15
N ALA A 268 -6.59 3.32 26.60
CA ALA A 268 -5.27 2.72 26.78
C ALA A 268 -4.90 2.64 28.27
N LYS A 269 -5.07 3.75 29.00
CA LYS A 269 -4.85 3.83 30.45
C LYS A 269 -5.72 2.86 31.24
N ASP A 270 -7.02 2.82 30.95
CA ASP A 270 -7.99 1.99 31.70
C ASP A 270 -7.82 0.50 31.44
N THR A 271 -7.31 0.13 30.26
CA THR A 271 -7.16 -1.28 29.86
C THR A 271 -5.74 -1.82 30.04
N GLY A 272 -4.75 -0.92 30.10
CA GLY A 272 -3.32 -1.23 30.06
C GLY A 272 -2.80 -1.56 28.65
N ALA A 273 -3.62 -1.39 27.60
CA ALA A 273 -3.24 -1.67 26.22
C ALA A 273 -2.37 -0.55 25.61
N ASP A 274 -1.61 -0.89 24.59
CA ASP A 274 -0.87 0.11 23.81
C ASP A 274 -1.83 1.03 23.05
N ILE A 275 -1.42 2.28 22.84
CA ILE A 275 -2.24 3.27 22.14
C ILE A 275 -2.53 2.88 20.68
N ASP A 276 -1.58 2.22 20.02
CA ASP A 276 -1.73 1.73 18.65
C ASP A 276 -2.70 0.54 18.58
N ASP A 277 -2.73 -0.31 19.61
CA ASP A 277 -3.73 -1.38 19.74
C ASP A 277 -5.14 -0.78 19.88
N VAL A 278 -5.30 0.25 20.72
CA VAL A 278 -6.57 0.96 20.89
C VAL A 278 -7.01 1.60 19.58
N LYS A 279 -6.10 2.31 18.90
CA LYS A 279 -6.36 2.94 17.61
C LYS A 279 -6.82 1.92 16.57
N THR A 280 -6.13 0.79 16.46
CA THR A 280 -6.44 -0.26 15.49
C THR A 280 -7.78 -0.93 15.83
N CYS A 281 -8.02 -1.25 17.10
CA CYS A 281 -9.27 -1.84 17.57
C CYS A 281 -10.48 -0.94 17.32
N ILE A 282 -10.43 0.33 17.76
CA ILE A 282 -11.55 1.27 17.58
C ILE A 282 -11.85 1.49 16.09
N THR A 283 -10.81 1.60 15.25
CA THR A 283 -10.97 1.76 13.80
C THR A 283 -11.66 0.53 13.19
N ALA A 284 -11.20 -0.68 13.51
CA ALA A 284 -11.81 -1.91 13.00
C ALA A 284 -13.27 -2.09 13.47
N LEU A 285 -13.56 -1.85 14.76
CA LEU A 285 -14.93 -1.91 15.30
C LEU A 285 -15.84 -0.87 14.63
N GLY A 286 -15.29 0.34 14.46
CA GLY A 286 -15.95 1.46 13.82
C GLY A 286 -16.30 1.25 12.35
N LEU A 287 -15.50 0.47 11.63
CA LEU A 287 -15.79 0.09 10.24
C LEU A 287 -16.62 -1.21 10.12
N GLY A 288 -17.02 -1.79 11.26
CA GLY A 288 -17.91 -2.95 11.31
C GLY A 288 -17.18 -4.28 11.10
N SER A 289 -15.85 -4.29 11.24
CA SER A 289 -15.07 -5.52 11.25
C SER A 289 -15.35 -6.31 12.52
N SER A 290 -15.57 -7.62 12.36
CA SER A 290 -15.57 -8.55 13.48
C SER A 290 -14.11 -8.75 13.94
N ILE A 291 -13.69 -8.03 14.97
CA ILE A 291 -12.44 -8.38 15.66
C ILE A 291 -12.70 -9.65 16.46
N SER A 292 -12.26 -10.80 15.95
CA SER A 292 -12.40 -12.08 16.65
C SER A 292 -11.04 -12.52 17.17
N VAL A 293 -11.06 -13.09 18.38
CA VAL A 293 -9.91 -13.68 19.09
C VAL A 293 -9.57 -15.07 18.50
N SER A 294 -9.82 -15.30 17.21
CA SER A 294 -9.72 -16.66 16.66
C SER A 294 -8.29 -16.97 16.24
N ASN A 295 -7.79 -18.12 16.67
CA ASN A 295 -6.54 -18.75 16.19
C ASN A 295 -6.55 -19.12 14.69
N ASN A 296 -7.56 -18.67 13.92
CA ASN A 296 -7.73 -19.01 12.52
C ASN A 296 -7.34 -17.81 11.62
N PRO A 297 -6.16 -17.83 10.98
CA PRO A 297 -5.56 -16.67 10.32
C PRO A 297 -6.25 -16.21 9.02
N VAL A 298 -7.37 -16.84 8.63
CA VAL A 298 -7.85 -16.79 7.24
C VAL A 298 -8.84 -15.64 6.99
N HIS A 299 -9.58 -15.11 7.99
CA HIS A 299 -10.70 -14.17 7.70
C HIS A 299 -10.95 -13.03 8.70
N THR A 300 -10.05 -12.76 9.63
CA THR A 300 -10.14 -11.55 10.47
C THR A 300 -9.26 -10.44 9.90
N THR A 301 -9.72 -9.20 9.96
CA THR A 301 -8.79 -8.05 9.92
C THR A 301 -7.77 -8.32 11.03
N LYS A 302 -6.52 -8.64 10.68
CA LYS A 302 -5.47 -8.81 11.68
C LYS A 302 -5.27 -7.45 12.31
N VAL A 303 -5.91 -7.28 13.46
CA VAL A 303 -5.50 -6.28 14.41
C VAL A 303 -4.27 -6.92 15.04
N ASP A 304 -3.09 -6.34 14.82
CA ASP A 304 -1.83 -6.82 15.41
C ASP A 304 -1.76 -6.51 16.93
N ALA A 305 -2.91 -6.56 17.61
CA ALA A 305 -3.05 -6.36 19.04
C ALA A 305 -3.18 -7.71 19.73
N PRO A 306 -2.60 -7.89 20.93
CA PRO A 306 -2.73 -9.12 21.67
C PRO A 306 -4.17 -9.36 22.12
N ASP A 307 -4.57 -10.63 22.18
CA ASP A 307 -5.94 -11.06 22.49
C ASP A 307 -6.53 -10.43 23.77
N TRP A 308 -5.70 -10.29 24.81
CA TRP A 308 -6.12 -9.69 26.07
C TRP A 308 -6.45 -8.21 25.91
N ALA A 309 -5.71 -7.47 25.07
CA ALA A 309 -5.96 -6.06 24.80
C ALA A 309 -7.27 -5.90 24.04
N ILE A 310 -7.49 -6.70 22.99
CA ILE A 310 -8.74 -6.72 22.23
C ILE A 310 -9.95 -6.94 23.16
N LYS A 311 -9.87 -7.94 24.07
CA LYS A 311 -10.94 -8.24 25.03
C LYS A 311 -11.23 -7.06 25.96
N LYS A 312 -10.19 -6.46 26.56
CA LYS A 312 -10.35 -5.32 27.48
C LYS A 312 -10.85 -4.05 26.76
N ILE A 313 -10.31 -3.73 25.59
CA ILE A 313 -10.72 -2.58 24.78
C ILE A 313 -12.19 -2.71 24.39
N LYS A 314 -12.61 -3.91 23.95
CA LYS A 314 -14.01 -4.20 23.66
C LYS A 314 -14.89 -4.01 24.90
N ALA A 315 -14.47 -4.51 26.06
CA ALA A 315 -15.25 -4.41 27.29
C ALA A 315 -15.30 -2.99 27.90
N HIS A 316 -14.45 -2.06 27.43
CA HIS A 316 -14.42 -0.69 27.93
C HIS A 316 -15.77 0.02 27.72
N LYS A 317 -16.25 0.73 28.76
CA LYS A 317 -17.57 1.38 28.78
C LYS A 317 -17.76 2.35 27.62
N PHE A 318 -16.73 3.15 27.31
CA PHE A 318 -16.77 4.09 26.19
C PHE A 318 -16.88 3.35 24.86
N THR A 319 -16.05 2.30 24.66
CA THR A 319 -16.09 1.49 23.45
C THR A 319 -17.46 0.85 23.21
N GLN A 320 -18.08 0.31 24.27
CA GLN A 320 -19.43 -0.28 24.19
C GLN A 320 -20.50 0.77 23.81
N ALA A 321 -20.46 1.95 24.46
CA ALA A 321 -21.37 3.04 24.13
C ALA A 321 -21.18 3.51 22.67
N PHE A 322 -19.93 3.67 22.25
CA PHE A 322 -19.55 4.04 20.88
C PHE A 322 -20.08 3.04 19.84
N ILE A 323 -19.90 1.73 20.06
CA ILE A 323 -20.40 0.69 19.15
C ILE A 323 -21.93 0.66 19.10
N SER A 324 -22.60 0.85 20.25
CA SER A 324 -24.06 0.88 20.31
C SER A 324 -24.62 2.06 19.53
N GLU A 325 -24.08 3.27 19.75
CA GLU A 325 -24.44 4.47 18.98
C GLU A 325 -24.18 4.27 17.49
N LEU A 326 -23.05 3.67 17.13
CA LEU A 326 -22.68 3.47 15.73
C LEU A 326 -23.61 2.48 15.02
N THR A 327 -24.10 1.48 15.74
CA THR A 327 -25.11 0.54 15.22
C THR A 327 -26.41 1.28 14.90
N LYS A 328 -26.85 2.18 15.79
CA LYS A 328 -28.03 3.03 15.57
C LYS A 328 -27.82 3.99 14.39
N LEU A 329 -26.65 4.64 14.33
CA LEU A 329 -26.26 5.57 13.27
C LEU A 329 -26.29 4.90 11.90
N ARG A 330 -25.75 3.67 11.79
CA ARG A 330 -25.76 2.90 10.54
C ARG A 330 -27.18 2.60 10.06
N THR A 331 -28.07 2.26 10.98
CA THR A 331 -29.48 2.02 10.66
C THR A 331 -30.14 3.29 10.16
N GLU A 332 -30.02 4.41 10.90
CA GLU A 332 -30.59 5.70 10.48
C GLU A 332 -30.10 6.14 9.09
N ILE A 333 -28.79 6.05 8.82
CA ILE A 333 -28.23 6.41 7.51
C ILE A 333 -28.74 5.49 6.40
N THR A 334 -28.76 4.18 6.65
CA THR A 334 -29.24 3.21 5.63
C THR A 334 -30.71 3.42 5.30
N ASP A 335 -31.52 3.71 6.32
CA ASP A 335 -32.97 3.84 6.18
C ASP A 335 -33.36 5.21 5.60
N ASN A 336 -32.48 6.21 5.70
CA ASN A 336 -32.69 7.56 5.16
C ASN A 336 -32.05 7.81 3.77
N CYS A 337 -31.43 6.80 3.15
CA CYS A 337 -30.88 6.93 1.79
C CYS A 337 -31.95 7.45 0.84
N CYS A 338 -31.67 8.56 0.16
CA CYS A 338 -32.70 9.25 -0.62
C CYS A 338 -32.27 9.62 -2.03
N ASN A 339 -30.96 9.76 -2.28
CA ASN A 339 -30.49 10.07 -3.64
C ASN A 339 -30.14 8.79 -4.41
N GLN A 340 -30.25 8.87 -5.74
CA GLN A 340 -30.08 7.71 -6.62
C GLN A 340 -28.72 7.02 -6.43
N ARG A 341 -27.64 7.79 -6.27
CA ARG A 341 -26.29 7.24 -6.11
C ARG A 341 -26.13 6.45 -4.80
N GLU A 342 -26.73 6.93 -3.70
CA GLU A 342 -26.76 6.20 -2.42
C GLU A 342 -27.52 4.89 -2.54
N LEU A 343 -28.66 4.90 -3.24
CA LEU A 343 -29.48 3.72 -3.49
C LEU A 343 -28.73 2.70 -4.36
N ASP A 344 -28.07 3.15 -5.42
CA ASP A 344 -27.26 2.29 -6.29
C ASP A 344 -26.11 1.63 -5.51
N LEU A 345 -25.42 2.41 -4.66
CA LEU A 345 -24.35 1.90 -3.80
C LEU A 345 -24.88 0.86 -2.80
N LEU A 346 -26.03 1.16 -2.17
CA LEU A 346 -26.70 0.28 -1.23
C LEU A 346 -27.06 -1.06 -1.88
N ASP A 347 -27.67 -1.02 -3.05
CA ASP A 347 -28.09 -2.23 -3.77
C ASP A 347 -26.90 -3.03 -4.28
N ALA A 348 -25.86 -2.37 -4.80
CA ALA A 348 -24.63 -3.05 -5.20
C ALA A 348 -23.96 -3.79 -4.02
N VAL A 349 -23.96 -3.21 -2.82
CA VAL A 349 -23.41 -3.85 -1.61
C VAL A 349 -24.28 -5.03 -1.16
N LYS A 350 -25.62 -4.91 -1.22
CA LYS A 350 -26.53 -6.03 -0.94
C LYS A 350 -26.26 -7.20 -1.89
N GLN A 351 -26.16 -6.94 -3.19
CA GLN A 351 -25.92 -7.96 -4.21
C GLN A 351 -24.57 -8.66 -4.01
N ASP A 352 -23.51 -7.90 -3.72
CA ASP A 352 -22.20 -8.49 -3.41
C ASP A 352 -22.27 -9.43 -2.19
N LYS A 353 -22.95 -9.02 -1.11
CA LYS A 353 -23.09 -9.87 0.09
C LYS A 353 -23.90 -11.14 -0.17
N ILE A 354 -24.95 -11.05 -0.99
CA ILE A 354 -25.73 -12.21 -1.41
C ILE A 354 -24.86 -13.16 -2.23
N ARG A 355 -24.11 -12.64 -3.20
CA ARG A 355 -23.19 -13.43 -4.04
C ARG A 355 -22.08 -14.08 -3.23
N ASP A 356 -21.43 -13.35 -2.33
CA ASP A 356 -20.39 -13.89 -1.45
C ASP A 356 -20.92 -15.03 -0.58
N PHE A 357 -22.12 -14.86 -0.01
CA PHE A 357 -22.77 -15.91 0.77
C PHE A 357 -23.10 -17.14 -0.10
N TYR A 358 -23.65 -16.94 -1.29
CA TYR A 358 -23.97 -18.01 -2.22
C TYR A 358 -22.72 -18.79 -2.62
N ASN A 359 -21.66 -18.10 -3.05
CA ASN A 359 -20.39 -18.70 -3.44
C ASN A 359 -19.78 -19.54 -2.30
N LYS A 360 -19.97 -19.13 -1.05
CA LYS A 360 -19.47 -19.84 0.12
C LYS A 360 -20.33 -21.03 0.55
N ASN A 361 -21.65 -20.98 0.37
CA ASN A 361 -22.60 -21.93 0.97
C ASN A 361 -23.43 -22.72 -0.04
N GLY A 362 -23.34 -22.43 -1.35
CA GLY A 362 -24.14 -23.05 -2.40
C GLY A 362 -25.64 -22.74 -2.35
N ARG A 363 -26.06 -21.75 -1.54
CA ARG A 363 -27.47 -21.38 -1.36
C ARG A 363 -27.63 -19.90 -1.07
N TYR A 364 -28.79 -19.33 -1.41
CA TYR A 364 -29.11 -17.94 -1.10
C TYR A 364 -29.40 -17.73 0.39
N PRO A 365 -28.92 -16.63 0.99
CA PRO A 365 -29.20 -16.30 2.39
C PRO A 365 -30.64 -15.79 2.57
N ARG A 366 -31.25 -16.07 3.72
CA ARG A 366 -32.54 -15.44 4.11
C ARG A 366 -32.39 -13.95 4.39
N SER A 367 -31.23 -13.54 4.93
CA SER A 367 -30.87 -12.15 5.15
C SER A 367 -29.35 -12.01 5.15
N VAL A 368 -28.87 -10.83 4.75
CA VAL A 368 -27.43 -10.49 4.79
C VAL A 368 -27.22 -9.22 5.59
N ASN A 369 -26.19 -9.20 6.43
CA ASN A 369 -25.75 -7.97 7.08
C ASN A 369 -24.87 -7.17 6.11
N TYR A 370 -25.47 -6.20 5.42
CA TYR A 370 -24.80 -5.33 4.46
C TYR A 370 -24.50 -3.93 5.02
N ARG A 371 -25.21 -3.51 6.08
CA ARG A 371 -25.19 -2.12 6.59
C ARG A 371 -23.79 -1.60 6.91
N GLY A 372 -22.97 -2.42 7.60
CA GLY A 372 -21.60 -2.03 7.93
C GLY A 372 -20.74 -1.74 6.69
N LYS A 373 -20.84 -2.60 5.67
CA LYS A 373 -20.10 -2.42 4.41
C LYS A 373 -20.65 -1.22 3.63
N PHE A 374 -21.97 -1.06 3.59
CA PHE A 374 -22.62 0.07 2.93
C PHE A 374 -22.15 1.39 3.55
N VAL A 375 -22.28 1.56 4.88
CA VAL A 375 -21.85 2.77 5.57
C VAL A 375 -20.36 3.05 5.38
N SER A 376 -19.53 2.00 5.29
CA SER A 376 -18.11 2.19 4.96
C SER A 376 -17.88 2.77 3.56
N LEU A 377 -18.64 2.35 2.56
CA LEU A 377 -18.52 2.93 1.22
C LEU A 377 -19.20 4.31 1.14
N TYR A 378 -20.25 4.51 1.93
CA TYR A 378 -21.01 5.75 2.01
C TYR A 378 -20.16 6.93 2.48
N TYR A 379 -19.42 6.79 3.61
CA TYR A 379 -18.56 7.90 4.04
C TYR A 379 -17.40 8.12 3.06
N GLN A 380 -16.86 7.06 2.45
CA GLN A 380 -15.77 7.17 1.47
C GLN A 380 -16.21 7.97 0.23
N TYR A 381 -17.48 7.83 -0.18
CA TYR A 381 -18.04 8.65 -1.23
C TYR A 381 -17.99 10.14 -0.89
N TYR A 382 -18.47 10.51 0.29
CA TYR A 382 -18.44 11.91 0.73
C TYR A 382 -17.03 12.43 1.07
N GLU A 383 -16.14 11.57 1.53
CA GLU A 383 -14.71 11.85 1.71
C GLU A 383 -14.09 12.28 0.37
N MET A 384 -14.45 11.59 -0.72
CA MET A 384 -13.99 11.94 -2.05
C MET A 384 -14.61 13.21 -2.61
N GLU A 385 -15.88 13.49 -2.32
CA GLU A 385 -16.51 14.77 -2.69
C GLU A 385 -15.84 15.94 -1.95
N ALA A 386 -15.52 15.77 -0.66
CA ALA A 386 -14.76 16.75 0.10
C ALA A 386 -13.34 16.94 -0.47
N LEU A 387 -12.66 15.85 -0.83
CA LEU A 387 -11.34 15.91 -1.45
C LEU A 387 -11.37 16.64 -2.82
N LYS A 388 -12.38 16.39 -3.65
CA LYS A 388 -12.59 17.09 -4.92
C LYS A 388 -12.85 18.59 -4.70
N ALA A 389 -13.62 18.94 -3.66
CA ALA A 389 -13.83 20.33 -3.28
C ALA A 389 -12.53 20.99 -2.80
N MET A 390 -11.71 20.30 -1.99
CA MET A 390 -10.40 20.80 -1.58
C MET A 390 -9.46 21.01 -2.78
N ARG A 391 -9.41 20.05 -3.72
CA ARG A 391 -8.65 20.17 -4.96
C ARG A 391 -9.14 21.34 -5.81
N SER A 392 -10.45 21.56 -5.91
CA SER A 392 -11.03 22.57 -6.81
C SER A 392 -10.66 24.01 -6.44
N ILE A 393 -10.27 24.26 -5.18
CA ILE A 393 -9.84 25.56 -4.67
C ILE A 393 -8.31 25.72 -4.62
N THR A 394 -7.55 24.74 -5.10
CA THR A 394 -6.09 24.89 -5.28
C THR A 394 -5.76 25.77 -6.47
N GLU A 395 -4.61 26.43 -6.44
CA GLU A 395 -4.12 27.28 -7.55
C GLU A 395 -3.91 26.47 -8.83
N ASN A 396 -3.43 25.22 -8.67
CA ASN A 396 -3.24 24.28 -9.75
C ASN A 396 -3.78 22.91 -9.31
N LYS A 397 -4.93 22.54 -9.88
CA LYS A 397 -5.65 21.30 -9.56
C LYS A 397 -4.86 20.06 -9.89
N ASP A 398 -3.93 20.13 -10.84
CA ASP A 398 -3.21 18.96 -11.33
C ASP A 398 -1.83 18.81 -10.68
N ASP A 399 -1.26 19.87 -10.08
CA ASP A 399 -0.02 19.78 -9.28
C ASP A 399 -0.32 19.35 -7.83
N CYS A 400 -0.73 18.09 -7.68
CA CYS A 400 -1.08 17.50 -6.39
C CYS A 400 -0.92 15.97 -6.31
N LEU A 401 -0.83 15.45 -5.08
CA LEU A 401 -1.07 14.03 -4.77
C LEU A 401 -2.43 13.91 -4.09
N LEU A 402 -3.32 13.12 -4.69
CA LEU A 402 -4.57 12.73 -4.05
C LEU A 402 -4.29 11.53 -3.16
N LEU A 403 -4.45 11.69 -1.86
CA LEU A 403 -4.57 10.57 -0.93
C LEU A 403 -6.04 10.19 -0.78
N HIS A 404 -6.27 9.11 -0.06
CA HIS A 404 -7.61 8.67 0.26
C HIS A 404 -8.38 9.65 1.14
N ASP A 405 -7.72 10.20 2.14
CA ASP A 405 -8.24 11.06 3.19
C ASP A 405 -7.55 12.44 3.20
N GLY A 406 -6.80 12.78 2.15
CA GLY A 406 -6.07 14.04 2.10
C GLY A 406 -5.48 14.41 0.75
N LEU A 407 -4.84 15.57 0.72
CA LEU A 407 -4.29 16.19 -0.48
C LEU A 407 -2.89 16.75 -0.17
N TYR A 408 -1.88 16.43 -1.00
CA TYR A 408 -0.65 17.23 -1.02
C TYR A 408 -0.74 18.23 -2.16
N THR A 409 -0.52 19.51 -1.86
CA THR A 409 -0.46 20.57 -2.88
C THR A 409 0.53 21.66 -2.45
N LYS A 410 1.08 22.42 -3.41
CA LYS A 410 1.88 23.62 -3.10
C LYS A 410 1.04 24.81 -2.66
N THR A 411 -0.28 24.78 -2.86
CA THR A 411 -1.18 25.86 -2.46
C THR A 411 -1.32 25.92 -0.94
N LYS A 412 -0.85 27.00 -0.30
CA LYS A 412 -0.96 27.18 1.17
C LYS A 412 -2.18 28.00 1.60
N LYS A 413 -2.55 29.05 0.86
CA LYS A 413 -3.46 30.11 1.35
C LYS A 413 -4.95 29.75 1.29
N ALA A 414 -5.43 29.16 0.20
CA ALA A 414 -6.87 28.91 0.01
C ALA A 414 -7.44 27.86 0.97
N LEU A 415 -6.65 26.84 1.32
CA LEU A 415 -7.10 25.72 2.16
C LEU A 415 -7.00 26.00 3.67
N MET A 416 -6.26 27.03 4.10
CA MET A 416 -6.28 27.47 5.50
C MET A 416 -7.63 28.05 5.92
N ILE A 417 -8.41 28.59 4.97
CA ILE A 417 -9.75 29.14 5.22
C ILE A 417 -10.76 28.04 5.59
N LEU A 418 -10.56 26.79 5.12
CA LEU A 418 -11.42 25.66 5.49
C LEU A 418 -11.12 25.08 6.88
N ARG A 419 -10.07 25.54 7.57
CA ARG A 419 -9.76 25.14 8.96
C ARG A 419 -10.52 25.93 10.01
N THR A 420 -11.06 27.09 9.63
CA THR A 420 -11.94 27.96 10.44
C THR A 420 -13.38 27.70 10.05
#